data_AF-B8HX35-F1
#
_entry.id   AF-B8HX35-F1
#
_cell.length_a   1.000
_cell.length_b   1.000
_cell.length_c   1.000
_cell.angle_alpha   90.00
_cell.angle_beta   90.00
_cell.angle_gamma   90.00
#
_symmetry.space_group_name_H-M   'P 1'
#
loop_
_entity.id
_entity.type
_entity.pdbx_description
1 polymer ?
#
loop_
_entity_poly.entity_id
_entity_poly.type
_entity_poly.pdbx_seq_one_letter_code
_entity_poly.pdbx_strand_id
1 'polypeptide(L)' 'MPDYRYLSWLLFLFFALIGALWQISTALDEADLDGLLIWTSIATVIAALPSAL' A
#
# COMPACT_ATOMS: atom_id res chain seq x y z
N MET A 1 2.47 14.81 -25.05
CA MET A 1 2.40 13.33 -25.00
C MET A 1 1.97 12.96 -23.59
N PRO A 2 0.93 12.14 -23.38
CA PRO A 2 0.56 11.70 -22.04
C PRO A 2 1.74 10.99 -21.37
N ASP A 3 2.06 11.39 -20.14
CA ASP A 3 3.14 10.79 -19.36
C ASP A 3 2.66 9.48 -18.73
N TYR A 4 2.74 8.41 -19.52
CA TYR A 4 2.38 7.06 -19.08
C TYR A 4 3.29 6.54 -17.94
N ARG A 5 4.45 7.17 -17.69
CA ARG A 5 5.35 6.76 -16.60
C ARG A 5 4.74 7.14 -15.25
N TYR A 6 4.22 8.36 -15.14
CA TYR A 6 3.54 8.78 -13.91
C TYR A 6 2.28 7.94 -13.62
N LEU A 7 1.47 7.69 -14.66
CA LEU A 7 0.27 6.86 -14.52
C LEU A 7 0.60 5.42 -14.12
N SER A 8 1.59 4.79 -14.77
CA SER A 8 2.00 3.41 -14.44
C SER A 8 2.58 3.32 -13.03
N TRP A 9 3.33 4.33 -12.59
CA TRP A 9 3.83 4.41 -11.23
C TRP A 9 2.70 4.54 -10.19
N LEU A 10 1.72 5.42 -10.42
CA LEU A 10 0.55 5.53 -9.55
C LEU A 10 -0.26 4.24 -9.48
N LEU A 11 -0.48 3.58 -10.63
CA LEU A 11 -1.17 2.29 -10.66
C LEU A 11 -0.42 1.22 -9.88
N PHE A 12 0.91 1.18 -9.99
CA PHE A 12 1.74 0.27 -9.21
C PHE A 12 1.56 0.50 -7.70
N LEU A 13 1.64 1.75 -7.24
CA LEU A 13 1.40 2.10 -5.83
C LEU A 13 -0.02 1.75 -5.38
N PHE A 14 -1.01 1.97 -6.24
CA PHE A 14 -2.40 1.64 -5.96
C PHE A 14 -2.60 0.13 -5.73
N PHE A 15 -2.07 -0.71 -6.61
CA PHE A 15 -2.15 -2.17 -6.42
C PHE A 15 -1.35 -2.65 -5.20
N ALA A 16 -0.19 -2.05 -4.92
CA ALA A 16 0.59 -2.34 -3.73
C ALA A 16 -0.19 -1.99 -2.45
N LEU A 17 -0.90 -0.86 -2.44
CA LEU A 17 -1.74 -0.44 -1.31
C LEU A 17 -2.93 -1.39 -1.10
N ILE A 18 -3.58 -1.82 -2.18
CA ILE A 18 -4.65 -2.84 -2.11
C ILE A 18 -4.11 -4.14 -1.51
N GLY A 19 -2.92 -4.58 -1.93
CA GLY A 19 -2.28 -5.76 -1.37
C GLY A 19 -2.01 -5.63 0.13
N ALA A 20 -1.50 -4.48 0.58
CA ALA A 20 -1.27 -4.22 2.00
C ALA A 20 -2.58 -4.22 2.80
N LEU A 21 -3.65 -3.61 2.27
CA LEU A 21 -4.97 -3.62 2.91
C LEU A 21 -5.55 -5.02 3.04
N TRP A 22 -5.34 -5.89 2.04
CA TRP A 22 -5.76 -7.28 2.12
C TRP A 22 -5.02 -8.01 3.26
N GLN A 23 -3.71 -7.81 3.37
CA GLN A 23 -2.91 -8.41 4.44
C GLN A 23 -3.27 -7.86 5.84
N ILE A 24 -3.66 -6.59 5.93
CA ILE A 24 -4.21 -6.00 7.16
C ILE A 24 -5.51 -6.72 7.54
N SER A 25 -6.40 -6.98 6.57
CA SER A 25 -7.66 -7.69 6.82
C SER A 25 -7.40 -9.11 7.34
N THR A 26 -6.47 -9.86 6.72
CA THR A 26 -6.14 -11.22 7.17
C THR A 26 -5.50 -11.22 8.55
N ALA A 27 -4.61 -10.27 8.85
CA ALA A 27 -4.02 -10.13 10.17
C ALA A 27 -5.08 -9.80 11.25
N LEU A 28 -6.09 -8.99 10.92
CA LEU A 28 -7.22 -8.71 11.82
C LEU A 28 -8.05 -9.97 12.08
N ASP A 29 -8.34 -10.75 11.04
CA ASP A 29 -9.10 -12.00 11.15
C ASP A 29 -8.36 -13.05 12.01
N GLU A 30 -7.03 -13.08 11.93
CA GLU A 30 -6.16 -13.97 12.71
C GLU A 30 -5.81 -13.43 14.11
N ALA A 31 -6.23 -12.20 14.44
CA ALA A 31 -5.81 -11.47 15.64
C ALA A 31 -4.27 -11.33 15.78
N ASP A 32 -3.56 -11.28 14.65
CA ASP A 32 -2.12 -11.06 14.57
C ASP A 32 -1.78 -9.56 14.61
N LEU A 33 -1.44 -9.08 15.81
CA LEU A 33 -1.09 -7.68 16.04
C LEU A 33 0.26 -7.29 15.39
N ASP A 34 1.21 -8.22 15.30
CA ASP A 34 2.51 -7.94 14.70
C ASP A 34 2.36 -7.77 13.18
N GLY A 35 1.63 -8.69 12.54
CA GLY A 35 1.24 -8.57 11.13
C GLY A 35 0.47 -7.28 10.85
N LEU A 36 -0.51 -6.95 11.70
CA LEU A 36 -1.28 -5.71 11.58
C LEU A 36 -0.38 -4.47 11.58
N LEU A 37 0.56 -4.37 12.53
CA LEU A 37 1.49 -3.24 12.64
C LEU A 37 2.43 -3.14 11.43
N ILE A 38 2.95 -4.27 10.96
CA ILE A 38 3.84 -4.34 9.79
C ILE A 38 3.10 -3.86 8.54
N TRP A 39 1.95 -4.44 8.24
CA TRP A 39 1.21 -4.10 7.02
C TRP A 39 0.64 -2.68 7.04
N THR A 40 0.24 -2.17 8.22
CA THR A 40 -0.17 -0.76 8.39
C THR A 40 0.98 0.20 8.14
N SER A 41 2.18 -0.13 8.63
CA SER A 41 3.38 0.68 8.40
C SER A 41 3.74 0.73 6.92
N ILE A 42 3.72 -0.42 6.24
CA ILE A 42 3.95 -0.52 4.79
C ILE A 42 2.91 0.29 4.01
N ALA A 43 1.63 0.15 4.33
CA ALA A 43 0.55 0.90 3.68
C ALA A 43 0.74 2.42 3.84
N THR A 44 1.17 2.87 5.02
CA THR A 44 1.43 4.28 5.31
C THR A 44 2.58 4.83 4.45
N VAL A 45 3.68 4.06 4.31
CA VAL A 45 4.80 4.45 3.44
C VAL A 45 4.34 4.54 1.98
N ILE A 46 3.62 3.54 1.47
CA ILE A 46 3.10 3.54 0.10
C ILE A 46 2.20 4.76 -0.15
N ALA A 47 1.31 5.08 0.79
CA ALA A 47 0.39 6.21 0.68
C ALA A 47 1.10 7.58 0.71
N ALA A 48 2.28 7.68 1.31
CA ALA A 48 3.07 8.92 1.37
C ALA A 48 3.95 9.15 0.14
N LEU A 49 4.26 8.11 -0.65
CA LEU A 49 5.13 8.24 -1.84
C LEU A 49 4.59 9.21 -2.91
N PRO A 50 3.29 9.22 -3.26
CA PRO A 50 2.71 10.16 -4.22
C PRO A 50 2.90 11.64 -3.88
N SER A 51 2.96 11.99 -2.60
CA SER A 51 3.11 13.37 -2.14
C SER A 51 4.56 13.77 -1.88
N ALA A 52 5.50 12.82 -1.93
CA ALA A 52 6.93 13.05 -1.71
C ALA A 52 7.72 13.37 -2.99
N LEU A 53 7.11 13.22 -4.17
CA LEU A 53 7.66 13.46 -5.51
C LEU A 53 6.97 14.65 -6.18
#